data_AF-A0AAW5WAD4-F1
#
_entry.id   AF-A0AAW5WAD4-F1
#
_cell.length_a   1.000
_cell.length_b   1.000
_cell.length_c   1.000
_cell.angle_alpha   90.00
_cell.angle_beta   90.00
_cell.angle_gamma   90.00
#
_symmetry.space_group_name_H-M   'P 1'
#
loop_
_entity.id
_entity.type
_entity.pdbx_description
1 polymer ?
#
loop_
_entity_poly.entity_id
_entity_poly.type
_entity_poly.pdbx_seq_one_letter_code
_entity_poly.pdbx_strand_id
1 'polypeptide(L)' 'MTISTDTTLLHDPRRQASLLYWQGFSVPQIAEMLQVKRPTVQSWKQRDGWDGIAPISRVESSLEARLI' A
#
# COMPACT_ATOMS: atom_id res chain seq x y z
N MET A 1 -5.88 23.77 16.04
CA MET A 1 -6.01 22.30 16.08
C MET A 1 -4.67 21.72 15.63
N THR A 2 -3.81 21.34 16.56
CA THR A 2 -2.50 20.75 16.21
C THR A 2 -2.74 19.30 15.81
N ILE A 3 -2.72 19.03 14.51
CA ILE A 3 -2.61 17.67 13.97
C ILE A 3 -1.25 17.12 14.40
N SER A 4 -1.18 16.48 15.57
CA SER A 4 -0.04 15.65 15.94
C SER A 4 -0.01 14.49 14.95
N THR A 5 0.83 14.61 13.92
CA THR A 5 1.16 13.49 13.04
C THR A 5 1.94 12.50 13.90
N ASP A 6 1.23 11.55 14.47
CA ASP A 6 1.80 10.47 15.26
C ASP A 6 2.65 9.59 14.33
N THR A 7 3.93 9.95 14.18
CA THR A 7 4.94 9.27 13.37
C THR A 7 5.08 7.80 13.74
N THR A 8 4.62 7.38 14.92
CA THR A 8 4.60 5.97 15.33
C THR A 8 3.68 5.12 14.45
N LEU A 9 2.61 5.70 13.88
CA LEU A 9 1.73 5.06 12.90
C LEU A 9 2.38 4.87 11.53
N LEU A 10 3.49 5.56 11.24
CA LEU A 10 4.27 5.37 10.02
C LEU A 10 5.14 4.11 10.08
N HIS A 11 5.33 3.54 11.27
CA HIS A 11 6.14 2.33 11.49
C HIS A 11 5.30 1.04 11.52
N ASP A 12 3.99 1.14 11.24
CA ASP A 12 3.11 -0.02 11.18
C ASP A 12 3.30 -0.74 9.83
N PRO A 13 3.86 -1.97 9.80
CA PRO A 13 4.19 -2.66 8.56
C PRO A 13 2.94 -3.02 7.75
N ARG A 14 1.78 -3.13 8.39
CA ARG A 14 0.51 -3.42 7.73
C ARG A 14 0.01 -2.21 6.94
N ARG A 15 0.10 -0.99 7.49
CA ARG A 15 -0.18 0.25 6.73
C ARG A 15 0.82 0.48 5.60
N GLN A 16 2.10 0.21 5.84
CA GLN A 16 3.10 0.33 4.78
C GLN A 16 2.84 -0.66 3.64
N ALA A 17 2.41 -1.88 3.98
CA ALA A 17 2.00 -2.88 3.00
C ALA A 17 0.79 -2.46 2.17
N SER A 18 -0.24 -1.84 2.78
CA SER A 18 -1.42 -1.37 2.05
C SER A 18 -1.07 -0.24 1.08
N LEU A 19 -0.21 0.69 1.50
CA LEU A 19 0.28 1.77 0.64
C LEU A 19 1.02 1.22 -0.59
N LEU A 20 1.94 0.27 -0.39
CA LEU A 20 2.67 -0.38 -1.49
C LEU A 20 1.71 -1.14 -2.42
N TYR A 21 0.71 -1.83 -1.87
CA TYR A 21 -0.29 -2.51 -2.69
C TYR A 21 -1.07 -1.54 -3.58
N TRP A 22 -1.49 -0.40 -3.03
CA TRP A 22 -2.17 0.65 -3.79
C TRP A 22 -1.25 1.33 -4.82
N GLN A 23 0.06 1.41 -4.56
CA GLN A 23 1.06 1.91 -5.51
C GLN A 23 1.32 0.96 -6.70
N GLY A 24 0.84 -0.29 -6.67
CA GLY A 24 1.06 -1.24 -7.77
C GLY A 24 1.89 -2.47 -7.43
N PHE A 25 2.50 -2.51 -6.25
CA PHE A 25 3.34 -3.63 -5.86
C PHE A 25 2.49 -4.88 -5.60
N SER A 26 3.00 -6.03 -6.05
CA SER A 26 2.37 -7.32 -5.76
C SER A 26 2.68 -7.74 -4.32
N VAL A 27 1.77 -8.52 -3.73
CA VAL A 27 1.93 -9.12 -2.38
C VAL A 27 3.31 -9.77 -2.15
N PRO A 28 3.90 -10.56 -3.08
CA PRO A 28 5.25 -11.10 -2.89
C PRO A 28 6.33 -10.01 -2.84
N GLN A 29 6.25 -8.97 -3.68
CA GLN A 29 7.20 -7.85 -3.66
C GLN A 29 7.11 -7.07 -2.35
N ILE A 30 5.90 -6.81 -1.86
CA ILE A 30 5.66 -6.12 -0.59
C ILE A 30 6.25 -6.92 0.57
N ALA A 31 6.06 -8.24 0.56
CA ALA A 31 6.61 -9.13 1.58
C ALA A 31 8.14 -9.07 1.61
N GLU A 32 8.78 -9.03 0.44
CA GLU A 32 10.24 -8.89 0.32
C GLU A 32 10.73 -7.51 0.78
N MET A 33 10.05 -6.43 0.40
CA MET A 33 10.40 -5.06 0.81
C MET A 33 10.28 -4.84 2.32
N LEU A 34 9.22 -5.38 2.93
CA LEU A 34 8.97 -5.26 4.37
C LEU A 34 9.66 -6.35 5.19
N GLN A 35 10.39 -7.27 4.55
CA GLN A 35 11.08 -8.39 5.20
C GLN A 35 10.13 -9.24 6.08
N VAL A 36 8.89 -9.41 5.64
CA VAL A 36 7.86 -10.22 6.30
C VAL A 36 7.49 -11.42 5.44
N LYS A 37 6.87 -12.43 6.05
CA LYS A 37 6.40 -13.61 5.30
C LYS A 37 5.23 -13.22 4.39
N ARG A 38 5.22 -13.73 3.16
CA ARG A 38 4.10 -13.61 2.21
C ARG A 38 2.71 -13.89 2.82
N PRO A 39 2.49 -14.98 3.60
CA PRO A 39 1.20 -15.23 4.25
C PRO A 39 0.76 -14.11 5.22
N THR A 40 1.71 -13.37 5.81
CA THR A 40 1.40 -12.23 6.69
C THR A 40 0.77 -11.09 5.89
N VAL A 41 1.34 -10.73 4.75
CA VAL A 41 0.79 -9.71 3.85
C VAL A 41 -0.54 -10.15 3.24
N GLN A 42 -0.67 -11.43 2.86
CA GLN A 42 -1.95 -12.02 2.44
C GLN A 42 -3.04 -11.89 3.52
N SER A 43 -2.69 -12.16 4.78
CA SER A 43 -3.62 -12.05 5.90
C SER A 43 -4.10 -10.60 6.09
N TRP A 44 -3.20 -9.63 5.94
CA TRP A 44 -3.56 -8.20 5.98
C TRP A 44 -4.47 -7.82 4.83
N LYS A 45 -4.10 -8.20 3.60
CA LYS A 45 -4.90 -7.97 2.38
C LYS A 45 -6.33 -8.47 2.52
N GLN A 46 -6.51 -9.68 3.05
CA GLN A 46 -7.84 -10.26 3.28
C GLN A 46 -8.61 -9.55 4.40
N ARG A 47 -7.94 -9.25 5.53
CA ARG A 47 -8.59 -8.58 6.68
C ARG A 47 -9.04 -7.15 6.36
N ASP A 48 -8.25 -6.42 5.58
CA ASP A 48 -8.53 -5.05 5.19
C ASP A 48 -9.28 -4.94 3.85
N GLY A 49 -9.55 -6.07 3.19
CA GLY A 49 -10.30 -6.11 1.94
C GLY A 49 -9.67 -5.30 0.80
N TRP A 50 -8.34 -5.32 0.64
CA TRP A 50 -7.66 -4.45 -0.33
C TRP A 50 -8.11 -4.67 -1.79
N ASP A 51 -8.57 -5.88 -2.14
CA ASP A 51 -9.13 -6.17 -3.47
C ASP A 51 -10.47 -5.47 -3.75
N GLY A 52 -11.22 -5.10 -2.70
CA GLY A 52 -12.50 -4.41 -2.82
C GLY A 52 -12.35 -2.89 -3.04
N ILE A 53 -11.15 -2.35 -2.90
CA ILE A 53 -10.86 -0.93 -3.10
C ILE A 53 -10.56 -0.74 -4.59
N ALA A 54 -11.55 -0.22 -5.32
CA ALA A 54 -11.55 -0.14 -6.78
C ALA A 54 -10.33 0.64 -7.34
N PRO A 55 -9.71 0.18 -8.44
CA PRO A 55 -8.51 0.76 -9.05
C PRO A 55 -8.77 2.03 -9.88
N ILE A 56 -9.86 2.78 -9.60
CA ILE A 56 -10.29 3.93 -10.43
C ILE A 56 -9.31 5.11 -10.42
N SER A 57 -8.30 5.11 -9.53
CA SER A 57 -7.25 6.14 -9.48
C SER A 57 -5.91 5.70 -10.10
N ARG A 58 -5.88 4.60 -10.88
CA ARG A 58 -4.60 3.98 -11.34
C ARG A 58 -4.08 4.47 -12.70
N VAL A 59 -4.86 5.22 -13.49
CA VAL A 59 -4.46 5.59 -14.87
C VAL A 59 -3.99 7.06 -14.99
N GLU A 60 -4.33 7.94 -14.05
CA GLU A 60 -3.97 9.36 -14.16
C GLU A 60 -2.46 9.61 -13.98
N SER A 61 -1.80 8.98 -12.99
CA SER A 61 -0.35 9.24 -12.76
C SER A 61 0.60 8.62 -13.78
N SER A 62 0.18 7.64 -14.57
CA SER A 62 1.03 7.11 -15.66
C SER A 62 0.89 7.90 -16.96
N LEU A 63 -0.19 8.68 -17.13
CA LEU A 63 -0.41 9.50 -18.32
C LEU A 63 0.23 10.89 -18.19
N GLU A 64 0.24 11.49 -16.98
CA GLU A 64 0.91 12.79 -16.76
C GLU A 64 2.44 12.72 -16.95
N ALA A 65 3.06 11.55 -16.78
CA ALA A 65 4.51 11.39 -17.02
C ALA A 65 4.94 11.42 -18.50
N ARG A 66 3.99 11.54 -19.45
CA ARG A 66 4.28 11.62 -20.89
C ARG A 66 3.74 12.86 -21.60
N LEU A 67 3.01 13.74 -20.92
CA LEU A 67 2.61 15.03 -21.49
C LEU A 67 3.48 16.13 -20.87
N ILE A 68 4.63 16.34 -21.53
CA ILE A 68 5.33 17.61 -21.81
C ILE A 68 5.41 18.69 -20.73
#